data_AF-A0A812VPS7-F1
#
_entry.id   AF-A0A812VPS7-F1
#
_cell.length_a   1.000
_cell.length_b   1.000
_cell.length_c   1.000
_cell.angle_alpha   90.00
_cell.angle_beta   90.00
_cell.angle_gamma   90.00
#
_symmetry.space_group_name_H-M   'P 1'
#
loop_
_entity.id
_entity.type
_entity.pdbx_description
1 polymer ?
#
loop_
_entity_poly.entity_id
_entity_poly.type
_entity_poly.pdbx_seq_one_letter_code
_entity_poly.pdbx_strand_id
1 'polypeptide(L)'
;MFLTGILCSRCALLELSAVLVAVLGFTSSGLLEDVTVVRVFRLGQLLRTVRVLNFKMFSELRQITMGIMNGCGVLFWAVVLLFAVIYVFGVVMRNLVGDSMDEFKTIPNSMFTLFRCFTDGCSDYEGAPLAERLRIVYGAPFTVGYVCVTMLVAVGIFNMIMAIFLENATASAGRRKQRELGERADSTEKALRRVIVQMVDPTSLERATGAREWDLDRISGLFDLRPAQEEADRKRTTGQPSTQLFWHTQYELLKHSGVTVDRKTFMLWLQEPAFLHVLESADVDVSNKFDLFDVLDA
;
A
#
# COMPACT_ATOMS: atom_id res chain seq x y z
N MET A 1 9.94 9.24 -5.55
CA MET A 1 11.12 8.34 -5.55
C MET A 1 12.24 8.80 -4.61
N PHE A 2 12.36 10.10 -4.27
CA PHE A 2 13.39 10.59 -3.33
C PHE A 2 13.10 10.27 -1.85
N LEU A 3 11.84 10.27 -1.39
CA LEU A 3 11.50 9.92 0.01
C LEU A 3 11.77 8.44 0.35
N THR A 4 11.64 7.54 -0.62
CA THR A 4 11.87 6.10 -0.47
C THR A 4 13.36 5.76 -0.26
N GLY A 5 14.27 6.53 -0.85
CA GLY A 5 15.71 6.40 -0.59
C GLY A 5 16.10 6.92 0.79
N ILE A 6 15.48 8.01 1.25
CA ILE A 6 15.77 8.63 2.55
C ILE A 6 15.29 7.73 3.70
N LEU A 7 14.09 7.13 3.63
CA LEU A 7 13.65 6.21 4.69
C LEU A 7 14.49 4.91 4.74
N CYS A 8 14.88 4.36 3.59
CA CYS A 8 15.75 3.18 3.54
C CYS A 8 17.16 3.50 4.06
N SER A 9 17.69 4.69 3.74
CA SER A 9 18.95 5.19 4.28
C SER A 9 18.85 5.43 5.79
N ARG A 10 17.71 5.95 6.30
CA ARG A 10 17.47 6.14 7.74
C ARG A 10 17.32 4.82 8.49
N CYS A 11 16.67 3.80 7.93
CA CYS A 11 16.66 2.45 8.51
C CYS A 11 18.05 1.81 8.51
N ALA A 12 18.81 1.96 7.42
CA ALA A 12 20.19 1.47 7.36
C ALA A 12 21.11 2.22 8.34
N LEU A 13 20.93 3.54 8.51
CA LEU A 13 21.64 4.36 9.50
C LEU A 13 21.24 3.99 10.92
N LEU A 14 19.97 3.67 11.19
CA LEU A 14 19.52 3.20 12.50
C LEU A 14 20.13 1.84 12.84
N GLU A 15 20.10 0.90 11.90
CA GLU A 15 20.78 -0.40 12.01
C GLU A 15 22.30 -0.24 12.21
N LEU A 16 22.94 0.65 11.45
CA LEU A 16 24.38 0.93 11.55
C LEU A 16 24.73 1.62 12.86
N SER A 17 23.89 2.53 13.35
CA SER A 17 24.06 3.22 14.64
C SER A 17 23.85 2.27 15.81
N ALA A 18 22.87 1.36 15.74
CA ALA A 18 22.65 0.34 16.75
C ALA A 18 23.83 -0.64 16.82
N VAL A 19 24.39 -1.02 15.66
CA VAL A 19 25.58 -1.86 15.57
C VAL A 19 26.82 -1.11 16.08
N LEU A 20 26.99 0.17 15.74
CA LEU A 20 28.10 0.99 16.20
C LEU A 20 28.05 1.20 17.72
N VAL A 21 26.87 1.48 18.28
CA VAL A 21 26.65 1.57 19.73
C VAL A 21 26.91 0.22 20.42
N ALA A 22 26.54 -0.90 19.79
CA ALA A 22 26.84 -2.22 20.33
C ALA A 22 28.35 -2.56 20.29
N VAL A 23 29.08 -2.12 19.25
CA VAL A 23 30.52 -2.33 19.11
C VAL A 23 31.32 -1.41 20.05
N LEU A 24 30.95 -0.12 20.13
CA LEU A 24 31.57 0.85 21.04
C LEU A 24 31.24 0.55 22.51
N GLY A 25 30.01 0.10 22.80
CA GLY A 25 29.60 -0.34 24.14
C GLY A 25 30.29 -1.63 24.60
N PHE A 26 30.82 -2.45 23.68
CA PHE A 26 31.62 -3.63 24.02
C PHE A 26 33.07 -3.26 24.40
N THR A 27 33.53 -2.05 24.06
CA THR A 27 34.87 -1.57 24.44
C THR A 27 34.90 -0.82 25.77
N SER A 28 33.75 -0.47 26.34
CA SER A 28 33.66 0.30 27.59
C SER A 28 32.65 -0.30 28.56
N SER A 29 33.07 -1.30 29.34
CA SER A 29 32.40 -1.59 30.61
C SER A 29 33.41 -2.16 31.61
N GLY A 30 34.11 -1.23 32.26
CA GLY A 30 34.55 -1.42 33.64
C GLY A 30 33.37 -1.18 34.58
N LEU A 31 33.10 -2.19 35.40
CA LEU A 31 32.49 -2.18 36.73
C LEU A 31 31.13 -1.47 36.96
N LEU A 32 30.10 -2.33 37.09
CA LEU A 32 29.08 -2.36 38.16
C LEU A 32 27.78 -1.53 38.00
N GLU A 33 26.85 -2.05 37.18
CA GLU A 33 25.39 -2.07 37.45
C GLU A 33 24.67 -3.14 36.57
N ASP A 34 25.37 -4.25 36.33
CA ASP A 34 25.39 -4.99 35.05
C ASP A 34 24.47 -6.22 34.92
N VAL A 35 23.32 -6.30 35.61
CA VAL A 35 22.46 -7.52 35.52
C VAL A 35 21.17 -7.32 34.73
N THR A 36 20.56 -6.13 34.75
CA THR A 36 19.36 -5.82 33.95
C THR A 36 19.72 -5.28 32.56
N VAL A 37 20.73 -4.41 32.46
CA VAL A 37 21.19 -3.82 31.19
C VAL A 37 21.81 -4.88 30.29
N VAL A 38 22.61 -5.81 30.82
CA VAL A 38 23.20 -6.92 30.05
C VAL A 38 22.14 -7.89 29.51
N ARG A 39 21.03 -8.10 30.24
CA ARG A 39 19.90 -8.94 29.77
C ARG A 39 19.15 -8.28 28.61
N VAL A 40 18.91 -6.97 28.67
CA VAL A 40 18.31 -6.21 27.57
C VAL A 40 19.26 -6.15 26.36
N PHE A 41 20.57 -6.03 26.59
CA PHE A 41 21.58 -6.05 25.53
C PHE A 41 21.72 -7.41 24.83
N ARG A 42 21.51 -8.53 25.55
CA ARG A 42 21.43 -9.87 24.94
C ARG A 42 20.24 -10.00 23.98
N LEU A 43 19.10 -9.36 24.24
CA LEU A 43 18.00 -9.30 23.26
C LEU A 43 18.37 -8.50 22.01
N GLY A 44 19.29 -7.52 22.09
CA GLY A 44 19.83 -6.82 20.93
C GLY A 44 20.54 -7.75 19.94
N GLN A 45 21.01 -8.92 20.38
CA GLN A 45 21.55 -9.93 19.47
C GLN A 45 20.47 -10.58 18.59
N LEU A 46 19.18 -10.51 18.97
CA LEU A 46 18.06 -10.93 18.11
C LEU A 46 17.86 -9.99 16.91
N LEU A 47 18.39 -8.76 16.94
CA LEU A 47 18.43 -7.89 15.77
C LEU A 47 19.34 -8.46 14.66
N ARG A 48 20.31 -9.35 14.98
CA ARG A 48 21.01 -10.12 13.92
C ARG A 48 20.04 -10.98 13.11
N THR A 49 18.96 -11.47 13.72
CA THR A 49 17.91 -12.23 13.03
C THR A 49 17.11 -11.35 12.08
N VAL A 50 16.98 -10.04 12.36
CA VAL A 50 16.36 -9.07 11.45
C VAL A 50 17.19 -8.88 10.17
N ARG A 51 18.52 -9.07 10.20
CA ARG A 51 19.33 -9.12 8.96
C ARG A 51 18.96 -10.27 8.03
N VAL A 52 18.35 -11.35 8.54
CA VAL A 52 17.88 -12.47 7.70
C VAL A 52 16.71 -12.04 6.80
N LEU A 53 15.93 -11.03 7.20
CA LEU A 53 14.86 -10.44 6.39
C LEU A 53 15.38 -9.62 5.18
N ASN A 54 16.69 -9.39 5.07
CA ASN A 54 17.33 -8.76 3.91
C ASN A 54 17.78 -9.77 2.83
N PHE A 55 17.61 -11.08 3.04
CA PHE A 55 17.81 -12.05 1.96
C PHE A 55 16.72 -11.86 0.90
N LYS A 56 17.12 -11.87 -0.37
CA LYS A 56 16.27 -11.68 -1.57
C LYS A 56 15.00 -12.56 -1.62
N MET A 57 14.93 -13.60 -0.78
CA MET A 57 13.78 -14.49 -0.62
C MET A 57 12.54 -13.81 -0.01
N PHE A 58 12.69 -12.66 0.67
CA PHE A 58 11.60 -11.97 1.38
C PHE A 58 11.19 -10.64 0.73
N SER A 59 11.41 -10.46 -0.58
CA SER A 59 10.95 -9.26 -1.31
C SER A 59 9.44 -9.04 -1.14
N GLU A 60 8.67 -10.11 -1.17
CA GLU A 60 7.21 -10.10 -0.95
C GLU A 60 6.86 -9.69 0.48
N LEU A 61 7.55 -10.26 1.48
CA LEU A 61 7.34 -9.91 2.89
C LEU A 61 7.68 -8.44 3.14
N ARG A 62 8.81 -7.96 2.61
CA ARG A 62 9.24 -6.55 2.69
C ARG A 62 8.21 -5.62 2.04
N GLN A 63 7.60 -6.05 0.94
CA GLN A 63 6.56 -5.28 0.25
C GLN A 63 5.27 -5.16 1.09
N ILE A 64 4.90 -6.21 1.82
CA ILE A 64 3.78 -6.20 2.77
C ILE A 64 4.10 -5.30 3.97
N THR A 65 5.28 -5.45 4.59
CA THR A 65 5.67 -4.65 5.76
C THR A 65 5.76 -3.16 5.42
N MET A 66 6.23 -2.82 4.21
CA MET A 66 6.25 -1.44 3.73
C MET A 66 4.84 -0.85 3.55
N GLY A 67 3.85 -1.69 3.23
CA GLY A 67 2.43 -1.31 3.24
C GLY A 67 1.92 -0.98 4.65
N ILE A 68 2.24 -1.83 5.64
CA ILE A 68 1.86 -1.62 7.04
C ILE A 68 2.52 -0.35 7.61
N MET A 69 3.81 -0.13 7.33
CA MET A 69 4.54 1.05 7.81
C MET A 69 3.97 2.37 7.29
N ASN A 70 3.42 2.38 6.06
CA ASN A 70 2.73 3.56 5.55
C ASN A 70 1.41 3.84 6.29
N GLY A 71 0.73 2.80 6.81
CA GLY A 71 -0.49 2.92 7.61
C GLY A 71 -0.27 3.27 9.08
N CYS A 72 0.96 3.08 9.60
CA CYS A 72 1.29 3.33 11.01
C CYS A 72 0.99 4.77 11.47
N GLY A 73 1.12 5.77 10.57
CA GLY A 73 0.84 7.16 10.92
C GLY A 73 -0.61 7.39 11.36
N VAL A 74 -1.57 6.80 10.63
CA VAL A 74 -3.00 6.96 10.96
C VAL A 74 -3.37 6.14 12.18
N LEU A 75 -2.83 4.93 12.31
CA LEU A 75 -2.97 4.12 13.51
C LEU A 75 -2.46 4.84 14.76
N PHE A 76 -1.33 5.55 14.67
CA PHE A 76 -0.79 6.29 15.79
C PHE A 76 -1.76 7.37 16.28
N TRP A 77 -2.31 8.18 15.38
CA TRP A 77 -3.31 9.19 15.74
C TRP A 77 -4.60 8.59 16.31
N ALA A 78 -5.03 7.45 15.78
CA ALA A 78 -6.17 6.70 16.30
C ALA A 78 -5.94 6.21 17.74
N VAL A 79 -4.76 5.66 18.03
CA VAL A 79 -4.35 5.25 19.39
C VAL A 79 -4.28 6.46 20.32
N VAL A 80 -3.74 7.60 19.87
CA VAL A 80 -3.72 8.85 20.64
C VAL A 80 -5.14 9.30 21.01
N LEU A 81 -6.09 9.21 20.07
CA LEU A 81 -7.49 9.52 20.34
C LEU A 81 -8.11 8.57 21.38
N LEU A 82 -7.84 7.27 21.28
CA LEU A 82 -8.27 6.29 22.29
C LEU A 82 -7.69 6.62 23.68
N PHE A 83 -6.41 6.94 23.77
CA PHE A 83 -5.77 7.35 25.03
C PHE A 83 -6.36 8.65 25.59
N ALA A 84 -6.74 9.60 24.74
CA ALA A 84 -7.41 10.82 25.18
C ALA A 84 -8.79 10.53 25.81
N VAL A 85 -9.56 9.61 25.22
CA VAL A 85 -10.85 9.16 25.78
C VAL A 85 -10.63 8.45 27.12
N ILE A 86 -9.66 7.54 27.19
CA ILE A 86 -9.29 6.85 28.45
C ILE A 86 -8.83 7.84 29.51
N TYR A 87 -8.09 8.89 29.14
CA TYR A 87 -7.65 9.93 30.07
C TYR A 87 -8.84 10.67 30.69
N VAL A 88 -9.80 11.11 29.87
CA VAL A 88 -11.00 11.82 30.36
C VAL A 88 -11.79 10.93 31.33
N PHE A 89 -12.08 9.69 30.95
CA PHE A 89 -12.78 8.76 31.84
C PHE A 89 -11.95 8.37 33.06
N GLY A 90 -10.62 8.29 32.93
CA GLY A 90 -9.70 7.99 34.02
C GLY A 90 -9.70 9.07 35.09
N VAL A 91 -9.73 10.34 34.68
CA VAL A 91 -9.88 11.48 35.60
C VAL A 91 -11.25 11.42 36.29
N VAL A 92 -12.32 11.11 35.56
CA VAL A 92 -13.66 10.96 36.15
C VAL A 92 -13.68 9.85 37.20
N MET A 93 -13.15 8.67 36.88
CA MET A 93 -13.11 7.53 37.82
C MET A 93 -12.22 7.79 39.02
N ARG A 94 -11.08 8.48 38.84
CA ARG A 94 -10.23 8.92 39.96
C ARG A 94 -11.00 9.80 40.94
N ASN A 95 -11.81 10.72 40.43
CA ASN A 95 -12.59 11.65 41.28
C ASN A 95 -13.80 10.96 41.94
N LEU A 96 -14.42 9.98 41.28
CA LEU A 96 -15.60 9.29 41.81
C LEU A 96 -15.26 8.19 42.83
N VAL A 97 -14.18 7.43 42.60
CA VAL A 97 -13.91 6.15 43.29
C VAL A 97 -12.46 6.04 43.80
N GLY A 98 -11.58 7.00 43.47
CA GLY A 98 -10.15 6.87 43.76
C GLY A 98 -9.77 6.90 45.25
N ASP A 99 -10.70 7.25 46.14
CA ASP A 99 -10.45 7.23 47.58
C ASP A 99 -10.94 5.93 48.24
N SER A 100 -11.80 5.16 47.55
CA SER A 100 -12.35 3.88 48.04
C SER A 100 -11.73 2.65 47.39
N MET A 101 -11.06 2.80 46.24
CA MET A 101 -10.47 1.72 45.45
C MET A 101 -9.03 2.07 45.09
N ASP A 102 -8.07 1.19 45.43
CA ASP A 102 -6.64 1.41 45.15
C ASP A 102 -6.34 1.40 43.64
N GLU A 103 -7.15 0.72 42.84
CA GLU A 103 -7.09 0.67 41.36
C GLU A 103 -7.27 2.05 40.73
N PHE A 104 -8.04 2.93 41.38
CA PHE A 104 -8.35 4.28 40.89
C PHE A 104 -7.63 5.37 41.68
N LYS A 105 -6.67 5.04 42.55
CA LYS A 105 -6.02 6.01 43.45
C LYS A 105 -5.14 7.04 42.76
N THR A 106 -4.57 6.69 41.61
CA THR A 106 -3.78 7.60 40.78
C THR A 106 -4.34 7.65 39.36
N ILE A 107 -4.10 8.74 38.65
CA ILE A 107 -4.54 8.89 37.25
C ILE A 107 -3.94 7.78 36.37
N PRO A 108 -2.64 7.45 36.44
CA PRO A 108 -2.05 6.39 35.62
C PRO A 108 -2.66 5.01 35.91
N ASN A 109 -2.91 4.69 37.19
CA ASN A 109 -3.56 3.43 37.57
C ASN A 109 -5.00 3.38 37.05
N SER A 110 -5.74 4.48 37.17
CA SER A 110 -7.10 4.61 36.66
C SER A 110 -7.17 4.41 35.14
N MET A 111 -6.24 5.02 34.40
CA MET A 111 -6.13 4.85 32.95
C MET A 111 -5.79 3.42 32.56
N PHE A 112 -4.87 2.76 33.27
CA PHE A 112 -4.51 1.37 32.99
C PHE A 112 -5.67 0.41 33.28
N THR A 113 -6.38 0.60 34.40
CA THR A 113 -7.57 -0.18 34.75
C THR A 113 -8.66 0.00 33.70
N LEU A 114 -8.92 1.23 33.25
CA LEU A 114 -9.89 1.49 32.17
C LEU A 114 -9.47 0.90 30.82
N PHE A 115 -8.19 0.94 30.48
CA PHE A 115 -7.68 0.28 29.29
C PHE A 115 -7.96 -1.23 29.33
N ARG A 116 -7.65 -1.91 30.45
CA ARG A 116 -7.97 -3.34 30.63
C ARG A 116 -9.46 -3.62 30.55
N CYS A 117 -10.26 -2.77 31.18
CA CYS A 117 -11.73 -2.84 31.14
C CYS A 117 -12.28 -2.80 29.71
N PHE A 118 -11.70 -1.99 28.83
CA PHE A 118 -12.17 -1.86 27.44
C PHE A 118 -11.65 -2.96 26.51
N THR A 119 -10.53 -3.61 26.81
CA THR A 119 -9.88 -4.57 25.90
C THR A 119 -10.11 -6.04 26.25
N ASP A 120 -10.05 -6.40 27.53
CA ASP A 120 -10.00 -7.81 27.98
C ASP A 120 -11.02 -8.07 29.10
N GLY A 121 -11.15 -7.15 30.06
CA GLY A 121 -12.16 -7.21 31.12
C GLY A 121 -11.86 -6.33 32.34
N CYS A 122 -12.90 -5.99 33.09
CA CYS A 122 -12.80 -5.26 34.36
C CYS A 122 -12.67 -6.22 35.56
N SER A 123 -11.44 -6.53 35.95
CA SER A 123 -11.14 -7.21 37.20
C SER A 123 -10.24 -6.36 38.10
N ASP A 124 -10.42 -6.50 39.41
CA ASP A 124 -9.53 -5.91 40.40
C ASP A 124 -8.19 -6.68 40.49
N TYR A 125 -7.31 -6.30 41.42
CA TYR A 125 -6.02 -6.99 41.64
C TYR A 125 -6.18 -8.42 42.17
N GLU A 126 -7.30 -8.73 42.83
CA GLU A 126 -7.62 -10.05 43.39
C GLU A 126 -8.42 -10.92 42.39
N GLY A 127 -8.79 -10.35 41.24
CA GLY A 127 -9.55 -11.02 40.17
C GLY A 127 -11.06 -10.89 40.32
N ALA A 128 -11.57 -10.14 41.30
CA ALA A 128 -13.02 -9.93 41.44
C ALA A 128 -13.54 -8.93 40.39
N PRO A 129 -14.80 -9.10 39.92
CA PRO A 129 -15.37 -8.23 38.89
C PRO A 129 -15.61 -6.82 39.43
N LEU A 130 -14.80 -5.86 38.97
CA LEU A 130 -14.83 -4.47 39.45
C LEU A 130 -16.15 -3.77 39.10
N ALA A 131 -16.72 -4.10 37.94
CA ALA A 131 -18.01 -3.57 37.48
C ALA A 131 -19.16 -3.95 38.41
N GLU A 132 -19.12 -5.15 38.98
CA GLU A 132 -20.15 -5.64 39.91
C GLU A 132 -20.03 -4.96 41.28
N ARG A 133 -18.80 -4.78 41.78
CA ARG A 133 -18.56 -4.05 43.03
C ARG A 133 -19.05 -2.60 42.95
N LEU A 134 -18.78 -1.91 41.83
CA LEU A 134 -19.28 -0.55 41.64
C LEU A 134 -20.80 -0.49 41.43
N ARG A 135 -21.39 -1.50 40.78
CA ARG A 135 -22.86 -1.60 40.66
C ARG A 135 -23.53 -1.67 42.03
N ILE A 136 -22.97 -2.42 42.98
CA ILE A 136 -23.53 -2.56 44.33
C ILE A 136 -23.45 -1.23 45.10
N VAL A 137 -22.38 -0.45 44.91
CA VAL A 137 -22.15 0.81 45.64
C VAL A 137 -22.89 2.00 45.03
N TYR A 138 -22.83 2.17 43.70
CA TYR A 138 -23.37 3.35 43.00
C TYR A 138 -24.71 3.09 42.30
N GLY A 139 -25.16 1.83 42.25
CA GLY A 139 -26.46 1.44 41.72
C GLY A 139 -26.59 1.54 40.20
N ALA A 140 -27.85 1.63 39.76
CA ALA A 140 -28.24 1.64 38.34
C ALA A 140 -27.61 2.75 37.47
N PRO A 141 -27.46 4.02 37.91
CA PRO A 141 -26.95 5.07 37.01
C PRO A 141 -25.49 4.82 36.59
N PHE A 142 -24.68 4.28 37.50
CA PHE A 142 -23.31 3.88 37.19
C PHE A 142 -23.28 2.74 36.17
N THR A 143 -24.13 1.72 36.33
CA THR A 143 -24.21 0.58 35.40
C THR A 143 -24.58 1.02 33.99
N VAL A 144 -25.60 1.90 33.85
CA VAL A 144 -26.00 2.42 32.53
C VAL A 144 -24.85 3.22 31.90
N GLY A 145 -24.21 4.11 32.67
CA GLY A 145 -23.05 4.86 32.19
C GLY A 145 -21.90 3.96 31.73
N TYR A 146 -21.56 2.95 32.54
CA TYR A 146 -20.53 1.96 32.21
C TYR A 146 -20.85 1.18 30.93
N VAL A 147 -22.09 0.73 30.73
CA VAL A 147 -22.52 0.03 29.52
C VAL A 147 -22.45 0.95 28.30
N CYS A 148 -22.94 2.20 28.40
CA CYS A 148 -22.88 3.17 27.30
C CYS A 148 -21.43 3.48 26.89
N VAL A 149 -20.54 3.72 27.85
CA VAL A 149 -19.12 3.99 27.57
C VAL A 149 -18.44 2.77 26.97
N THR A 150 -18.68 1.58 27.54
CA THR A 150 -18.12 0.33 27.03
C THR A 150 -18.61 0.05 25.61
N MET A 151 -19.90 0.26 25.31
CA MET A 151 -20.43 0.12 23.96
C MET A 151 -19.81 1.14 23.00
N LEU A 152 -19.67 2.40 23.41
CA LEU A 152 -19.05 3.44 22.59
C LEU A 152 -17.58 3.13 22.27
N VAL A 153 -16.80 2.65 23.24
CA VAL A 153 -15.38 2.34 23.02
C VAL A 153 -15.22 1.03 22.27
N ALA A 154 -15.90 -0.03 22.72
CA ALA A 154 -15.75 -1.38 22.17
C ALA A 154 -16.36 -1.52 20.77
N VAL A 155 -17.60 -1.04 20.60
CA VAL A 155 -18.33 -1.15 19.33
C VAL A 155 -18.14 0.08 18.45
N GLY A 156 -17.96 1.26 19.03
CA GLY A 156 -17.77 2.48 18.24
C GLY A 156 -16.30 2.69 17.86
N ILE A 157 -15.44 2.98 18.85
CA ILE A 157 -14.07 3.42 18.60
C ILE A 157 -13.23 2.30 17.98
N PHE A 158 -13.18 1.08 18.54
CA PHE A 158 -12.37 0.02 17.93
C PHE A 158 -12.79 -0.31 16.51
N ASN A 159 -14.10 -0.41 16.23
CA ASN A 159 -14.59 -0.66 14.87
C ASN A 159 -14.29 0.50 13.92
N MET A 160 -14.36 1.75 14.38
CA MET A 160 -13.94 2.93 13.61
C MET A 160 -12.44 2.88 13.29
N ILE A 161 -11.60 2.53 14.27
CA ILE A 161 -10.14 2.40 14.07
C ILE A 161 -9.85 1.31 13.04
N MET A 162 -10.53 0.17 13.10
CA MET A 162 -10.38 -0.90 12.12
C MET A 162 -10.83 -0.47 10.73
N ALA A 163 -11.94 0.27 10.60
CA ALA A 163 -12.41 0.80 9.33
C ALA A 163 -11.39 1.77 8.71
N ILE A 164 -10.89 2.74 9.49
CA ILE A 164 -9.88 3.70 9.04
C ILE A 164 -8.59 2.99 8.63
N PHE A 165 -8.18 1.95 9.36
CA PHE A 165 -7.02 1.15 8.99
C PHE A 165 -7.22 0.44 7.64
N LEU A 166 -8.39 -0.17 7.42
CA LEU A 166 -8.74 -0.83 6.17
C LEU A 166 -8.79 0.15 4.99
N GLU A 167 -9.35 1.34 5.18
CA GLU A 167 -9.36 2.41 4.17
C GLU A 167 -7.95 2.83 3.77
N ASN A 168 -7.05 3.01 4.74
CA ASN A 168 -5.66 3.34 4.44
C ASN A 168 -4.92 2.18 3.74
N ALA A 169 -5.18 0.94 4.15
CA ALA A 169 -4.59 -0.24 3.52
C ALA A 169 -5.04 -0.36 2.06
N THR A 170 -6.34 -0.23 1.80
CA THR A 170 -6.91 -0.32 0.44
C THR A 170 -6.53 0.88 -0.42
N ALA A 171 -6.50 2.11 0.12
CA ALA A 171 -6.02 3.29 -0.58
C ALA A 171 -4.55 3.15 -1.00
N SER A 172 -3.71 2.51 -0.17
CA SER A 172 -2.31 2.25 -0.51
C SER A 172 -2.16 1.24 -1.66
N ALA A 173 -3.06 0.26 -1.77
CA ALA A 173 -3.12 -0.67 -2.89
C ALA A 173 -3.60 0.04 -4.17
N GLY A 174 -4.65 0.86 -4.07
CA GLY A 174 -5.17 1.64 -5.20
C GLY A 174 -4.15 2.62 -5.79
N ARG A 175 -3.41 3.34 -4.94
CA ARG A 175 -2.34 4.26 -5.38
C ARG A 175 -1.19 3.55 -6.11
N ARG A 176 -0.89 2.29 -5.75
CA ARG A 176 0.11 1.49 -6.48
C ARG A 176 -0.38 1.18 -7.88
N LYS A 177 -1.62 0.68 -8.01
CA LYS A 177 -2.22 0.40 -9.33
C LYS A 177 -2.26 1.65 -10.20
N GLN A 178 -2.72 2.79 -9.67
CA GLN A 178 -2.73 4.06 -10.40
C GLN A 178 -1.35 4.51 -10.86
N ARG A 179 -0.31 4.30 -10.03
CA ARG A 179 1.05 4.68 -10.39
C ARG A 179 1.63 3.78 -11.47
N GLU A 180 1.39 2.47 -11.39
CA GLU A 180 1.79 1.52 -12.44
C GLU A 180 1.09 1.84 -13.77
N LEU A 181 -0.19 2.19 -13.73
CA LEU A 181 -0.94 2.65 -14.91
C LEU A 181 -0.35 3.94 -15.47
N GLY A 182 -0.01 4.92 -14.62
CA GLY A 182 0.62 6.17 -15.05
C GLY A 182 2.02 5.98 -15.65
N GLU A 183 2.85 5.09 -15.07
CA GLU A 183 4.17 4.75 -15.62
C GLU A 183 4.06 3.98 -16.94
N ARG A 184 2.99 3.20 -17.13
CA ARG A 184 2.72 2.46 -18.38
C ARG A 184 1.96 3.27 -19.42
N ALA A 185 1.31 4.39 -19.07
CA ALA A 185 0.44 5.16 -19.96
C ALA A 185 1.08 5.53 -21.31
N ASP A 186 2.33 6.02 -21.29
CA ASP A 186 3.06 6.36 -22.54
C ASP A 186 3.35 5.13 -23.40
N SER A 187 3.63 3.98 -22.77
CA SER A 187 3.88 2.73 -23.48
C SER A 187 2.60 2.13 -24.07
N THR A 188 1.49 2.17 -23.34
CA THR A 188 0.17 1.72 -23.82
C THR A 188 -0.38 2.63 -24.89
N GLU A 189 -0.21 3.95 -24.80
CA GLU A 189 -0.58 4.89 -25.85
C GLU A 189 0.16 4.60 -27.17
N LYS A 190 1.48 4.38 -27.11
CA LYS A 190 2.29 4.02 -28.28
C LYS A 190 1.91 2.67 -28.88
N ALA A 191 1.46 1.73 -28.06
CA ALA A 191 0.97 0.43 -28.54
C ALA A 191 -0.39 0.58 -29.23
N LEU A 192 -1.31 1.36 -28.64
CA LEU A 192 -2.63 1.62 -29.19
C LEU A 192 -2.55 2.31 -30.57
N ARG A 193 -1.74 3.37 -30.68
CA ARG A 193 -1.52 4.08 -31.96
C ARG A 193 -1.01 3.13 -33.04
N ARG A 194 -0.10 2.22 -32.70
CA ARG A 194 0.43 1.21 -33.63
C ARG A 194 -0.66 0.28 -34.15
N VAL A 195 -1.47 -0.29 -33.26
CA VAL A 195 -2.53 -1.23 -33.65
C VAL A 195 -3.60 -0.53 -34.49
N ILE A 196 -3.99 0.70 -34.16
CA ILE A 196 -4.96 1.46 -34.95
C ILE A 196 -4.46 1.68 -36.38
N VAL A 197 -3.20 2.10 -36.55
CA VAL A 197 -2.60 2.31 -37.88
C VAL A 197 -2.56 1.01 -38.68
N GLN A 198 -2.24 -0.12 -38.03
CA GLN A 198 -2.21 -1.43 -38.67
C GLN A 198 -3.60 -1.91 -39.12
N MET A 199 -4.64 -1.65 -38.30
CA MET A 199 -6.00 -2.07 -38.57
C MET A 199 -6.68 -1.26 -39.68
N VAL A 200 -6.33 0.03 -39.81
CA VAL A 200 -6.87 0.91 -40.86
C VAL A 200 -6.10 0.78 -42.18
N ASP A 201 -4.77 0.70 -42.12
CA ASP A 201 -3.91 0.54 -43.29
C ASP A 201 -2.96 -0.65 -43.10
N PRO A 202 -3.37 -1.88 -43.48
CA PRO A 202 -2.51 -3.06 -43.35
C PRO A 202 -1.22 -2.95 -44.17
N THR A 203 -1.20 -2.14 -45.24
CA THR A 203 0.01 -1.90 -46.06
C THR A 203 1.00 -0.92 -45.40
N SER A 204 0.60 -0.23 -44.34
CA SER A 204 1.50 0.64 -43.56
C SER A 204 2.63 -0.14 -42.88
N LEU A 205 2.39 -1.40 -42.51
CA LEU A 205 3.38 -2.28 -41.89
C LEU A 205 4.48 -2.70 -42.86
N GLU A 206 4.12 -2.94 -44.12
CA GLU A 206 5.08 -3.24 -45.21
C GLU A 206 6.00 -2.03 -45.45
N ARG A 207 5.45 -0.80 -45.42
CA ARG A 207 6.23 0.45 -45.53
C ARG A 207 7.13 0.69 -44.31
N ALA A 208 6.71 0.27 -43.12
CA ALA A 208 7.46 0.44 -41.87
C ALA A 208 8.64 -0.54 -41.75
N THR A 209 8.43 -1.79 -42.16
CA THR A 209 9.38 -2.90 -41.92
C THR A 209 10.20 -3.27 -43.15
N GLY A 210 9.79 -2.82 -44.36
CA GLY A 210 10.46 -3.14 -45.62
C GLY A 210 10.43 -4.63 -45.99
N ALA A 211 9.68 -5.45 -45.26
CA ALA A 211 9.58 -6.89 -45.45
C ALA A 211 8.37 -7.22 -46.32
N ARG A 212 8.59 -8.03 -47.37
CA ARG A 212 7.63 -8.35 -48.42
C ARG A 212 6.88 -9.68 -48.16
N GLU A 213 7.15 -10.36 -47.05
CA GLU A 213 6.66 -11.71 -46.79
C GLU A 213 6.24 -11.89 -45.32
N TRP A 214 5.12 -12.58 -45.15
CA TRP A 214 4.31 -12.68 -43.94
C TRP A 214 4.85 -13.78 -43.02
N ASP A 215 5.36 -13.41 -41.85
CA ASP A 215 5.82 -14.37 -40.84
C ASP A 215 5.10 -14.10 -39.51
N LEU A 216 4.16 -14.99 -39.13
CA LEU A 216 3.34 -14.86 -37.93
C LEU A 216 4.19 -14.81 -36.64
N ASP A 217 5.39 -15.41 -36.66
CA ASP A 217 6.34 -15.41 -35.53
C ASP A 217 6.96 -14.02 -35.28
N ARG A 218 6.86 -13.08 -36.22
CA ARG A 218 7.29 -11.68 -35.98
C ARG A 218 6.23 -10.82 -35.32
N ILE A 219 4.95 -11.19 -35.42
CA ILE A 219 3.85 -10.44 -34.81
C ILE A 219 3.88 -10.62 -33.30
N SER A 220 4.20 -11.82 -32.80
CA SER A 220 4.45 -12.06 -31.37
C SER A 220 5.62 -11.21 -30.86
N GLY A 221 6.69 -11.08 -31.65
CA GLY A 221 7.83 -10.21 -31.34
C GLY A 221 7.55 -8.70 -31.39
N LEU A 222 6.49 -8.27 -32.09
CA LEU A 222 6.02 -6.88 -32.13
C LEU A 222 5.12 -6.53 -30.93
N PHE A 223 4.46 -7.56 -30.37
CA PHE A 223 3.69 -7.53 -29.12
C PHE A 223 4.57 -7.68 -27.87
N ASP A 224 5.78 -8.20 -28.03
CA ASP A 224 6.76 -8.27 -26.95
C ASP A 224 7.17 -6.85 -26.56
N LEU A 225 6.74 -6.45 -25.37
CA LEU A 225 7.15 -5.23 -24.66
C LEU A 225 8.64 -5.32 -24.27
N ARG A 226 9.52 -5.46 -25.27
CA ARG A 226 10.96 -5.51 -25.05
C ARG A 226 11.40 -4.15 -24.48
N PRO A 227 12.14 -4.14 -23.37
CA PRO A 227 12.56 -2.91 -22.73
C PRO A 227 13.37 -2.07 -23.70
N ALA A 228 13.13 -0.75 -23.69
CA ALA A 228 13.71 0.26 -24.59
C ALA A 228 15.26 0.23 -24.73
N GLN A 229 15.94 -0.54 -23.88
CA GLN A 229 17.39 -0.75 -23.91
C GLN A 229 17.87 -1.63 -25.07
N GLU A 230 17.17 -2.72 -25.44
CA GLU A 230 17.60 -3.59 -26.56
C GLU A 230 17.43 -2.91 -27.93
N GLU A 231 16.46 -2.01 -28.04
CA GLU A 231 16.18 -1.27 -29.27
C GLU A 231 17.17 -0.12 -29.51
N ALA A 232 17.88 0.33 -28.47
CA ALA A 232 18.96 1.32 -28.59
C ALA A 232 20.24 0.69 -29.17
N ASP A 233 20.56 -0.55 -28.82
CA ASP A 233 21.77 -1.24 -29.30
C ASP A 233 21.66 -1.64 -30.79
N ARG A 234 20.45 -1.94 -31.28
CA ARG A 234 20.22 -2.24 -32.71
C ARG A 234 20.26 -1.02 -33.63
N LYS A 235 20.02 0.19 -33.09
CA LYS A 235 19.99 1.47 -33.86
C LYS A 235 21.37 1.97 -34.31
N ARG A 236 22.45 1.43 -33.77
CA ARG A 236 23.81 1.85 -34.15
C ARG A 236 24.26 1.39 -35.54
N THR A 237 23.60 0.39 -36.13
CA THR A 237 24.09 -0.26 -37.36
C THR A 237 23.24 0.01 -38.61
N THR A 238 22.03 0.56 -38.48
CA THR A 238 21.12 0.79 -39.61
C THR A 238 20.46 2.16 -39.43
N GLY A 239 20.76 3.12 -40.31
CA GLY A 239 20.24 4.49 -40.26
C GLY A 239 18.74 4.62 -40.56
N GLN A 240 17.91 3.72 -40.01
CA GLN A 240 16.46 3.79 -40.13
C GLN A 240 15.90 4.91 -39.22
N PRO A 241 14.89 5.67 -39.68
CA PRO A 241 14.15 6.58 -38.82
C PRO A 241 13.59 5.81 -37.62
N SER A 242 13.50 6.44 -36.45
CA SER A 242 13.01 5.76 -35.27
C SER A 242 11.61 5.20 -35.55
N THR A 243 11.45 3.90 -35.36
CA THR A 243 10.21 3.16 -35.63
C THR A 243 9.01 3.83 -34.95
N GLN A 244 9.22 4.41 -33.75
CA GLN A 244 8.21 5.21 -33.05
C GLN A 244 7.77 6.48 -33.81
N LEU A 245 8.70 7.21 -34.44
CA LEU A 245 8.37 8.42 -35.19
C LEU A 245 7.55 8.10 -36.44
N PHE A 246 7.86 6.98 -37.12
CA PHE A 246 7.05 6.50 -38.25
C PHE A 246 5.59 6.27 -37.85
N TRP A 247 5.35 5.54 -36.76
CA TRP A 247 4.00 5.25 -36.28
C TRP A 247 3.26 6.51 -35.83
N HIS A 248 3.95 7.45 -35.20
CA HIS A 248 3.34 8.73 -34.83
C HIS A 248 2.93 9.52 -36.08
N THR A 249 3.80 9.63 -37.08
CA THR A 249 3.49 10.37 -38.32
C THR A 249 2.33 9.75 -39.08
N GLN A 250 2.29 8.41 -39.21
CA GLN A 250 1.17 7.74 -39.86
C GLN A 250 -0.15 7.93 -39.14
N TYR A 251 -0.13 7.89 -37.80
CA TYR A 251 -1.32 8.15 -37.00
C TYR A 251 -1.84 9.60 -37.19
N GLU A 252 -0.95 10.60 -37.22
CA GLU A 252 -1.35 11.99 -37.50
C GLU A 252 -1.90 12.17 -38.92
N LEU A 253 -1.33 11.47 -39.92
CA LEU A 253 -1.85 11.49 -41.29
C LEU A 253 -3.25 10.89 -41.37
N LEU A 254 -3.52 9.79 -40.66
CA LEU A 254 -4.84 9.19 -40.53
C LEU A 254 -5.85 10.12 -39.85
N LYS A 255 -5.41 10.86 -38.83
CA LYS A 255 -6.25 11.86 -38.17
C LYS A 255 -6.61 13.01 -39.11
N HIS A 256 -5.64 13.49 -39.89
CA HIS A 256 -5.86 14.57 -40.87
C HIS A 256 -6.69 14.15 -42.08
N SER A 257 -6.67 12.88 -42.48
CA SER A 257 -7.52 12.38 -43.57
C SER A 257 -8.99 12.23 -43.18
N GLY A 258 -9.33 12.41 -41.90
CA GLY A 258 -10.72 12.39 -41.43
C GLY A 258 -11.36 11.00 -41.45
N VAL A 259 -10.55 9.94 -41.33
CA VAL A 259 -11.07 8.56 -41.29
C VAL A 259 -11.87 8.35 -40.01
N THR A 260 -13.17 8.11 -40.14
CA THR A 260 -14.07 7.75 -39.06
C THR A 260 -14.29 6.24 -39.03
N VAL A 261 -14.13 5.62 -37.86
CA VAL A 261 -14.39 4.19 -37.66
C VAL A 261 -15.86 4.00 -37.30
N ASP A 262 -16.61 3.26 -38.11
CA ASP A 262 -18.00 2.97 -37.79
C ASP A 262 -18.10 1.87 -36.72
N ARG A 263 -19.24 1.82 -36.02
CA ARG A 263 -19.47 0.83 -34.95
C ARG A 263 -19.27 -0.61 -35.44
N LYS A 264 -19.64 -0.94 -36.67
CA LYS A 264 -19.51 -2.32 -37.18
C LYS A 264 -18.05 -2.70 -37.37
N THR A 265 -17.22 -1.79 -37.90
CA THR A 265 -15.77 -2.01 -38.02
C THR A 265 -15.11 -2.11 -36.66
N PHE A 266 -15.48 -1.26 -35.69
CA PHE A 266 -14.95 -1.35 -34.33
C PHE A 266 -15.30 -2.67 -33.62
N MET A 267 -16.54 -3.15 -33.78
CA MET A 267 -16.94 -4.46 -33.25
C MET A 267 -16.19 -5.62 -33.89
N LEU A 268 -15.80 -5.48 -35.16
CA LEU A 268 -14.97 -6.46 -35.86
C LEU A 268 -13.53 -6.43 -35.33
N TRP A 269 -13.00 -5.24 -35.01
CA TRP A 269 -11.69 -5.10 -34.35
C TRP A 269 -11.67 -5.70 -32.94
N LEU A 270 -12.78 -5.64 -32.20
CA LEU A 270 -12.93 -6.30 -30.87
C LEU A 270 -12.93 -7.83 -30.93
N GLN A 271 -12.87 -8.44 -32.12
CA GLN A 271 -12.67 -9.88 -32.31
C GLN A 271 -11.19 -10.23 -32.50
N GLU A 272 -10.35 -9.26 -32.87
CA GLU A 272 -8.93 -9.48 -33.10
C GLU A 272 -8.17 -9.61 -31.76
N PRO A 273 -7.41 -10.71 -31.54
CA PRO A 273 -6.71 -10.95 -30.28
C PRO A 273 -5.64 -9.89 -30.00
N ALA A 274 -5.03 -9.35 -31.06
CA ALA A 274 -4.05 -8.29 -31.00
C ALA A 274 -4.62 -7.00 -30.37
N PHE A 275 -5.84 -6.60 -30.76
CA PHE A 275 -6.47 -5.39 -30.25
C PHE A 275 -6.97 -5.56 -28.82
N LEU A 276 -7.53 -6.74 -28.50
CA LEU A 276 -7.95 -7.10 -27.15
C LEU A 276 -6.79 -7.07 -26.14
N HIS A 277 -5.62 -7.61 -26.51
CA HIS A 277 -4.45 -7.62 -25.64
C HIS A 277 -3.95 -6.20 -25.34
N VAL A 278 -4.01 -5.27 -26.31
CA VAL A 278 -3.64 -3.87 -26.05
C VAL A 278 -4.65 -3.18 -25.13
N LEU A 279 -5.96 -3.42 -25.33
CA LEU A 279 -7.01 -2.90 -24.45
C LEU A 279 -6.86 -3.42 -23.01
N GLU A 280 -6.59 -4.71 -22.84
CA GLU A 280 -6.33 -5.33 -21.53
C GLU A 280 -5.07 -4.76 -20.87
N SER A 281 -3.99 -4.57 -21.64
CA SER A 281 -2.76 -3.94 -21.14
C SER A 281 -2.95 -2.48 -20.71
N ALA A 282 -3.97 -1.81 -21.28
CA ALA A 282 -4.39 -0.46 -20.92
C ALA A 282 -5.41 -0.41 -19.76
N ASP A 283 -5.71 -1.56 -19.12
CA ASP A 283 -6.70 -1.70 -18.05
C ASP A 283 -8.10 -1.21 -18.47
N VAL A 284 -8.41 -1.31 -19.78
CA VAL A 284 -9.74 -1.02 -20.31
C VAL A 284 -10.60 -2.26 -20.12
N ASP A 285 -11.70 -2.12 -19.37
CA ASP A 285 -12.62 -3.22 -19.14
C ASP A 285 -13.38 -3.58 -20.42
N VAL A 286 -13.08 -4.76 -20.97
CA VAL A 286 -13.67 -5.29 -22.21
C VAL A 286 -14.87 -6.21 -21.93
N SER A 287 -15.31 -6.33 -20.67
CA SER A 287 -16.43 -7.19 -20.28
C SER A 287 -17.76 -6.75 -20.92
N ASN A 288 -17.94 -5.44 -21.12
CA ASN A 288 -19.10 -4.89 -21.81
C ASN A 288 -18.72 -4.31 -23.18
N LYS A 289 -18.39 -5.22 -24.12
CA LYS A 289 -17.96 -4.88 -25.49
C LYS A 289 -18.92 -3.94 -26.24
N PHE A 290 -20.22 -4.01 -25.94
CA PHE A 290 -21.25 -3.27 -26.65
C PHE A 290 -21.26 -1.78 -26.30
N ASP A 291 -21.00 -1.45 -25.03
CA ASP A 291 -21.01 -0.08 -24.52
C ASP A 291 -19.64 0.62 -24.67
N LEU A 292 -18.57 -0.15 -24.89
CA LEU A 292 -17.22 0.40 -25.04
C LEU A 292 -17.10 1.41 -26.19
N PHE A 293 -17.80 1.17 -27.30
CA PHE A 293 -17.83 2.12 -28.42
C PHE A 293 -18.50 3.44 -28.01
N ASP A 294 -19.64 3.37 -27.30
CA ASP A 294 -20.38 4.55 -26.85
C ASP A 294 -19.61 5.37 -25.83
N VAL A 295 -18.82 4.72 -24.96
CA VAL A 295 -17.96 5.41 -23.97
C VAL A 295 -16.77 6.11 -24.64
N LEU A 296 -16.28 5.59 -25.77
CA LEU A 296 -15.12 6.15 -26.49
C LEU A 296 -15.52 7.22 -27.52
N ASP A 297 -16.75 7.17 -28.04
CA ASP A 297 -17.29 8.12 -29.03
C ASP A 297 -17.98 9.34 -28.39
N ALA A 298 -18.35 9.25 -27.10
CA ALA A 298 -18.95 10.33 -26.30
C ALA A 298 -17.95 11.42 -25.89
#